data_AF-A0A845YKE9-F1
#
_entry.id   AF-A0A845YKE9-F1
#
_cell.length_a   1.000
_cell.length_b   1.000
_cell.length_c   1.000
_cell.angle_alpha   90.00
_cell.angle_beta   90.00
_cell.angle_gamma   90.00
#
_symmetry.space_group_name_H-M   'P 1'
#
loop_
_entity.id
_entity.type
_entity.pdbx_description
1 polymer ?
#
loop_
_entity_poly.entity_id
_entity_poly.type
_entity_poly.pdbx_seq_one_letter_code
_entity_poly.pdbx_strand_id
1 'polypeptide(L)'
;MKFTVFVCATLWLLVPGLSMAEDDPYLWLENVEGENALAWARGQNERSLELLEAHPLFEPIHERALEILTSEDRIDYPGLRDGEVYNFWRDAEHVRGIWRKTSLENYREDNDQWDVILDIDALAESEDENWVWAGSGCRYPENDRCLIGLSIGGADASVRREFDLETREFVEDGFVLPESKSQVSWRDLDSVFYGPAFKPEDMTDSGYARTVRLWQRGTDKEQSELIYEGEKTDVAVSGVRFWDGPEQFYDLIVRVPTFFTRH
;
A
#
# COMPACT_ATOMS: atom_id res chain seq x y z
N MET A 1 43.80 -10.32 76.27
CA MET A 1 43.43 -9.50 75.10
C MET A 1 42.31 -10.22 74.36
N LYS A 2 41.05 -9.83 74.61
CA LYS A 2 39.88 -10.39 73.94
C LYS A 2 39.53 -9.45 72.79
N PHE A 3 39.70 -9.91 71.55
CA PHE A 3 39.25 -9.17 70.37
C PHE A 3 37.84 -9.64 70.00
N THR A 4 36.94 -8.67 70.02
CA THR A 4 35.57 -8.74 69.53
C THR A 4 35.57 -8.86 68.01
N VAL A 5 34.93 -9.88 67.46
CA VAL A 5 34.62 -9.97 66.02
C VAL A 5 33.13 -9.78 65.86
N PHE A 6 32.74 -8.70 65.18
CA PHE A 6 31.37 -8.41 64.79
C PHE A 6 30.96 -9.34 63.64
N VAL A 7 29.89 -10.11 63.84
CA VAL A 7 29.22 -10.86 62.77
C VAL A 7 28.22 -9.90 62.11
N CYS A 8 28.54 -9.47 60.89
CA CYS A 8 27.62 -8.71 60.05
C CYS A 8 26.73 -9.71 59.30
N ALA A 9 25.48 -9.88 59.74
CA ALA A 9 24.50 -10.67 59.03
C ALA A 9 23.97 -9.85 57.85
N THR A 10 24.43 -10.16 56.64
CA THR A 10 23.88 -9.62 55.40
C THR A 10 22.54 -10.26 55.11
N LEU A 11 21.46 -9.52 55.37
CA LEU A 11 20.10 -9.86 54.97
C LEU A 11 20.04 -9.83 53.42
N TRP A 12 19.94 -10.99 52.78
CA TRP A 12 19.55 -11.07 51.37
C TRP A 12 18.07 -10.69 51.25
N LEU A 13 17.81 -9.42 50.95
CA LEU A 13 16.52 -9.03 50.39
C LEU A 13 16.50 -9.53 48.94
N LEU A 14 15.79 -10.64 48.73
CA LEU A 14 15.14 -10.93 47.45
C LEU A 14 14.26 -9.74 47.14
N VAL A 15 14.76 -8.81 46.34
CA VAL A 15 13.90 -7.88 45.62
C VAL A 15 13.28 -8.74 44.51
N PRO A 16 11.98 -9.06 44.57
CA PRO A 16 11.33 -9.58 43.38
C PRO A 16 11.53 -8.50 42.33
N GLY A 17 12.18 -8.85 41.22
CA GLY A 17 12.19 -7.99 40.06
C GLY A 17 10.73 -7.68 39.78
N LEU A 18 10.30 -6.46 40.12
CA LEU A 18 8.98 -5.98 39.76
C LEU A 18 8.91 -6.17 38.25
N SER A 19 7.97 -7.02 37.85
CA SER A 19 7.38 -6.97 36.53
C SER A 19 6.85 -5.55 36.35
N MET A 20 7.69 -4.64 35.87
CA MET A 20 7.30 -3.39 35.23
C MET A 20 6.87 -3.72 33.80
N ALA A 21 5.95 -4.67 33.65
CA ALA A 21 5.00 -4.57 32.56
C ALA A 21 4.01 -3.52 33.04
N GLU A 22 4.10 -2.32 32.46
CA GLU A 22 3.20 -1.20 32.69
C GLU A 22 1.75 -1.66 32.76
N ASP A 23 1.03 -1.25 33.82
CA ASP A 23 -0.42 -1.17 33.75
C ASP A 23 -0.75 -0.07 32.73
N ASP A 24 -0.87 -0.44 31.45
CA ASP A 24 -1.33 0.47 30.40
C ASP A 24 -2.86 0.51 30.38
N PRO A 25 -3.50 1.58 30.91
CA PRO A 25 -4.95 1.69 30.93
C PRO A 25 -5.57 1.83 29.54
N TYR A 26 -4.75 2.04 28.50
CA TYR A 26 -5.18 2.24 27.12
C TYR A 26 -4.86 1.07 26.20
N LEU A 27 -4.33 -0.05 26.72
CA LEU A 27 -3.97 -1.22 25.93
C LEU A 27 -5.11 -1.72 25.01
N TRP A 28 -6.37 -1.55 25.44
CA TRP A 28 -7.55 -1.92 24.64
C TRP A 28 -7.71 -1.11 23.34
N LEU A 29 -7.06 0.06 23.22
CA LEU A 29 -7.01 0.84 21.98
C LEU A 29 -6.07 0.22 20.93
N GLU A 30 -5.17 -0.68 21.31
CA GLU A 30 -4.30 -1.39 20.35
C GLU A 30 -5.07 -2.40 19.49
N ASN A 31 -6.24 -2.85 19.96
CA ASN A 31 -7.16 -3.62 19.14
C ASN A 31 -7.97 -2.68 18.22
N VAL A 32 -7.33 -2.19 17.16
CA VAL A 32 -7.85 -1.11 16.29
C VAL A 32 -9.17 -1.43 15.60
N GLU A 33 -9.50 -2.70 15.39
CA GLU A 33 -10.77 -3.15 14.82
C GLU A 33 -11.81 -3.54 15.91
N GLY A 34 -11.40 -3.50 17.19
CA GLY A 34 -12.25 -3.85 18.31
C GLY A 34 -13.39 -2.85 18.53
N GLU A 35 -14.56 -3.36 18.88
CA GLU A 35 -15.78 -2.55 19.09
C GLU A 35 -15.55 -1.37 20.04
N ASN A 36 -14.84 -1.60 21.15
CA ASN A 36 -14.51 -0.54 22.11
C ASN A 36 -13.64 0.55 21.49
N ALA A 37 -12.56 0.17 20.80
CA ALA A 37 -11.63 1.12 20.17
C ALA A 37 -12.34 1.96 19.11
N LEU A 38 -13.16 1.33 18.26
CA LEU A 38 -13.98 2.00 17.26
C LEU A 38 -15.03 2.92 17.89
N ALA A 39 -15.72 2.50 18.94
CA ALA A 39 -16.69 3.33 19.65
C ALA A 39 -16.03 4.57 20.28
N TRP A 40 -14.85 4.39 20.88
CA TRP A 40 -14.08 5.50 21.42
C TRP A 40 -13.62 6.46 20.34
N ALA A 41 -13.09 5.95 19.22
CA ALA A 41 -12.65 6.77 18.09
C ALA A 41 -13.81 7.57 17.49
N ARG A 42 -14.99 6.97 17.31
CA ARG A 42 -16.21 7.68 16.88
C ARG A 42 -16.58 8.81 17.84
N GLY A 43 -16.57 8.55 19.16
CA GLY A 43 -16.83 9.60 20.14
C GLY A 43 -15.79 10.73 20.14
N GLN A 44 -14.51 10.42 19.87
CA GLN A 44 -13.50 11.47 19.68
C GLN A 44 -13.73 12.27 18.39
N ASN A 45 -14.14 11.60 17.31
CA ASN A 45 -14.47 12.25 16.03
C ASN A 45 -15.64 13.20 16.19
N GLU A 46 -16.75 12.77 16.81
CA GLU A 46 -17.93 13.61 17.08
C GLU A 46 -17.53 14.86 17.89
N ARG A 47 -16.81 14.68 19.01
CA ARG A 47 -16.36 15.79 19.86
C ARG A 47 -15.48 16.78 19.09
N SER A 48 -14.58 16.28 18.24
CA SER A 48 -13.65 17.12 17.50
C SER A 48 -14.33 17.84 16.34
N LEU A 49 -15.24 17.15 15.63
CA LEU A 49 -15.98 17.70 14.52
C LEU A 49 -16.90 18.83 14.97
N GLU A 50 -17.67 18.64 16.06
CA GLU A 50 -18.52 19.69 16.64
C GLU A 50 -17.71 20.95 16.98
N LEU A 51 -16.51 20.79 17.55
CA LEU A 51 -15.65 21.91 17.90
C LEU A 51 -15.13 22.65 16.64
N LEU A 52 -14.75 21.90 15.60
CA LEU A 52 -14.22 22.45 14.36
C LEU A 52 -15.32 23.16 13.55
N GLU A 53 -16.49 22.53 13.38
CA GLU A 53 -17.63 23.08 12.63
C GLU A 53 -18.23 24.33 13.30
N ALA A 54 -18.17 24.43 14.63
CA ALA A 54 -18.59 25.62 15.34
C ALA A 54 -17.67 26.84 15.13
N HIS A 55 -16.47 26.65 14.57
CA HIS A 55 -15.54 27.74 14.34
C HIS A 55 -16.02 28.63 13.18
N PRO A 56 -16.06 29.98 13.30
CA PRO A 56 -16.58 30.87 12.25
C PRO A 56 -15.85 30.80 10.90
N LEU A 57 -14.63 30.28 10.87
CA LEU A 57 -13.85 30.08 9.64
C LEU A 57 -14.04 28.70 9.02
N PHE A 58 -14.78 27.78 9.64
CA PHE A 58 -14.94 26.44 9.11
C PHE A 58 -15.57 26.46 7.71
N GLU A 59 -16.76 27.04 7.57
CA GLU A 59 -17.48 27.03 6.30
C GLU A 59 -16.68 27.71 5.16
N PRO A 60 -16.11 28.93 5.35
CA PRO A 60 -15.32 29.55 4.29
C PRO A 60 -14.07 28.75 3.89
N ILE A 61 -13.43 28.05 4.84
CA ILE A 61 -12.26 27.20 4.55
C ILE A 61 -12.72 25.94 3.82
N HIS A 62 -13.81 25.33 4.27
CA HIS A 62 -14.38 24.13 3.67
C HIS A 62 -14.80 24.37 2.21
N GLU A 63 -15.58 25.43 1.94
CA GLU A 63 -15.98 25.81 0.58
C GLU A 63 -14.77 26.06 -0.32
N ARG A 64 -13.78 26.81 0.17
CA ARG A 64 -12.57 27.10 -0.61
C ARG A 64 -11.71 25.86 -0.87
N ALA A 65 -11.59 24.97 0.11
CA ALA A 65 -10.87 23.71 -0.05
C ALA A 65 -11.58 22.81 -1.05
N LEU A 66 -12.91 22.71 -0.99
CA LEU A 66 -13.72 21.96 -1.94
C LEU A 66 -13.53 22.50 -3.36
N GLU A 67 -13.68 23.81 -3.56
CA GLU A 67 -13.45 24.47 -4.86
C GLU A 67 -12.07 24.13 -5.46
N ILE A 68 -11.01 24.16 -4.64
CA ILE A 68 -9.65 23.82 -5.09
C ILE A 68 -9.52 22.33 -5.40
N LEU A 69 -10.03 21.46 -4.53
CA LEU A 69 -9.90 20.01 -4.65
C LEU A 69 -10.76 19.41 -5.78
N THR A 70 -11.80 20.11 -6.23
CA THR A 70 -12.65 19.71 -7.35
C THR A 70 -12.46 20.58 -8.59
N SER A 71 -11.47 21.48 -8.60
CA SER A 71 -11.19 22.35 -9.75
C SER A 71 -10.80 21.54 -10.99
N GLU A 72 -11.33 21.92 -12.15
CA GLU A 72 -10.96 21.36 -13.45
C GLU A 72 -9.61 21.89 -13.94
N ASP A 73 -9.13 23.03 -13.42
CA ASP A 73 -7.86 23.69 -13.81
C ASP A 73 -6.61 23.01 -13.21
N ARG A 74 -6.72 21.77 -12.73
CA ARG A 74 -5.59 21.05 -12.12
C ARG A 74 -4.69 20.47 -13.20
N ILE A 75 -3.40 20.35 -12.87
CA ILE A 75 -2.42 19.76 -13.78
C ILE A 75 -2.72 18.26 -13.94
N ASP A 76 -3.01 17.86 -15.18
CA ASP A 76 -3.03 16.47 -15.60
C ASP A 76 -1.62 15.89 -15.60
N TYR A 77 -1.14 15.44 -14.43
CA TYR A 77 0.21 14.88 -14.34
C TYR A 77 0.38 13.67 -15.28
N PRO A 78 1.39 13.70 -16.18
CA PRO A 78 1.52 12.70 -17.23
C PRO A 78 2.35 11.50 -16.78
N GLY A 79 1.85 10.30 -17.08
CA GLY A 79 2.63 9.06 -17.11
C GLY A 79 2.87 8.65 -18.56
N LEU A 80 4.11 8.76 -19.04
CA LEU A 80 4.44 8.41 -20.43
C LEU A 80 4.59 6.90 -20.60
N ARG A 81 3.94 6.34 -21.61
CA ARG A 81 4.02 4.91 -21.94
C ARG A 81 3.69 4.67 -23.40
N ASP A 82 4.62 4.04 -24.10
CA ASP A 82 4.51 3.71 -25.53
C ASP A 82 4.04 4.87 -26.42
N GLY A 83 4.57 6.08 -26.18
CA GLY A 83 4.21 7.28 -26.95
C GLY A 83 2.87 7.92 -26.58
N GLU A 84 2.09 7.31 -25.68
CA GLU A 84 0.86 7.86 -25.11
C GLU A 84 1.10 8.47 -23.73
N VAL A 85 0.13 9.29 -23.30
CA VAL A 85 0.08 9.92 -21.99
C VAL A 85 -1.03 9.26 -21.18
N TYR A 86 -0.69 8.70 -20.03
CA TYR A 86 -1.63 8.13 -19.08
C TYR A 86 -1.79 9.06 -17.89
N ASN A 87 -2.99 9.11 -17.34
CA ASN A 87 -3.34 9.96 -16.21
C ASN A 87 -4.38 9.27 -15.33
N PHE A 88 -4.33 9.54 -14.03
CA PHE A 88 -5.40 9.17 -13.11
C PHE A 88 -6.05 10.46 -12.62
N TRP A 89 -7.36 10.56 -12.83
CA TRP A 89 -8.12 11.79 -12.61
C TRP A 89 -9.25 11.57 -11.62
N ARG A 90 -9.55 12.60 -10.84
CA ARG A 90 -10.70 12.64 -9.91
C ARG A 90 -11.32 14.01 -9.96
N ASP A 91 -12.63 14.11 -9.96
CA ASP A 91 -13.38 15.36 -9.93
C ASP A 91 -14.72 15.16 -9.20
N ALA A 92 -15.67 16.06 -9.42
CA ALA A 92 -16.98 16.00 -8.79
C ALA A 92 -17.88 14.87 -9.36
N GLU A 93 -17.62 14.39 -10.57
CA GLU A 93 -18.35 13.31 -11.22
C GLU A 93 -17.65 11.95 -10.94
N HIS A 94 -16.33 11.92 -11.05
CA HIS A 94 -15.47 10.76 -10.79
C HIS A 94 -14.75 10.90 -9.44
N VAL A 95 -15.50 10.68 -8.36
CA VAL A 95 -15.03 10.89 -6.98
C VAL A 95 -13.93 9.88 -6.60
N ARG A 96 -14.07 8.61 -6.99
CA ARG A 96 -13.03 7.59 -6.83
C ARG A 96 -11.99 7.69 -7.91
N GLY A 97 -12.42 8.04 -9.12
CA GLY A 97 -11.55 8.47 -10.20
C GLY A 97 -11.53 7.53 -11.40
N ILE A 98 -10.91 8.03 -12.46
CA ILE A 98 -10.76 7.34 -13.74
C ILE A 98 -9.29 7.25 -14.11
N TRP A 99 -8.87 6.06 -14.56
CA TRP A 99 -7.62 5.87 -15.25
C TRP A 99 -7.84 6.05 -16.74
N ARG A 100 -7.15 7.01 -17.34
CA ARG A 100 -7.39 7.48 -18.72
C ARG A 100 -6.08 7.65 -19.49
N LYS A 101 -6.16 7.68 -20.81
CA LYS A 101 -5.01 7.98 -21.68
C LYS A 101 -5.36 8.91 -22.83
N THR A 102 -4.34 9.54 -23.40
CA THR A 102 -4.46 10.36 -24.61
C THR A 102 -3.15 10.32 -25.41
N SER A 103 -3.17 10.86 -26.62
CA SER A 103 -1.95 11.00 -27.43
C SER A 103 -1.06 12.12 -26.89
N LEU A 104 0.25 12.03 -27.12
CA LEU A 104 1.18 13.10 -26.74
C LEU A 104 0.89 14.44 -27.44
N GLU A 105 0.32 14.39 -28.65
CA GLU A 105 -0.11 15.58 -29.40
C GLU A 105 -1.28 16.27 -28.69
N ASN A 106 -2.35 15.51 -28.41
CA ASN A 106 -3.52 16.04 -27.70
C ASN A 106 -3.15 16.63 -26.34
N TYR A 107 -2.31 15.92 -25.58
CA TYR A 107 -1.85 16.38 -24.28
C TYR A 107 -1.08 17.72 -24.33
N ARG A 108 -0.28 17.95 -25.39
CA ARG A 108 0.50 19.20 -25.53
C ARG A 108 -0.35 20.39 -25.95
N GLU A 109 -1.43 20.14 -26.68
CA GLU A 109 -2.35 21.16 -27.17
C GLU A 109 -3.45 21.49 -26.15
N ASP A 110 -3.43 20.85 -24.96
CA ASP A 110 -4.46 21.00 -23.93
C ASP A 110 -5.86 20.60 -24.45
N ASN A 111 -5.91 19.59 -25.33
CA ASN A 111 -7.14 19.05 -25.85
C ASN A 111 -7.72 18.03 -24.85
N ASP A 112 -8.96 18.22 -24.43
CA ASP A 112 -9.68 17.34 -23.48
C ASP A 112 -10.18 16.03 -24.15
N GLN A 113 -9.33 15.39 -24.95
CA GLN A 113 -9.62 14.14 -25.63
C GLN A 113 -8.98 12.98 -24.89
N TRP A 114 -9.58 12.60 -23.76
CA TRP A 114 -9.15 11.46 -22.97
C TRP A 114 -9.98 10.21 -23.28
N ASP A 115 -9.29 9.09 -23.40
CA ASP A 115 -9.86 7.76 -23.54
C ASP A 115 -9.82 7.05 -22.18
N VAL A 116 -10.99 6.78 -21.60
CA VAL A 116 -11.12 6.16 -20.28
C VAL A 116 -10.82 4.66 -20.37
N ILE A 117 -9.83 4.21 -19.61
CA ILE A 117 -9.38 2.82 -19.57
C ILE A 117 -10.14 2.05 -18.49
N LEU A 118 -10.23 2.63 -17.29
CA LEU A 118 -10.88 2.03 -16.14
C LEU A 118 -11.52 3.12 -15.27
N ASP A 119 -12.79 2.95 -14.96
CA ASP A 119 -13.55 3.82 -14.05
C ASP A 119 -13.69 3.13 -12.68
N ILE A 120 -13.15 3.75 -11.64
CA ILE A 120 -13.14 3.19 -10.29
C ILE A 120 -14.47 3.40 -9.58
N ASP A 121 -15.22 4.46 -9.93
CA ASP A 121 -16.57 4.67 -9.41
C ASP A 121 -17.52 3.57 -9.92
N ALA A 122 -17.50 3.30 -11.23
CA ALA A 122 -18.27 2.21 -11.82
C ALA A 122 -17.85 0.83 -11.30
N LEU A 123 -16.54 0.60 -11.13
CA LEU A 123 -16.03 -0.65 -10.58
C LEU A 123 -16.52 -0.87 -9.14
N ALA A 124 -16.38 0.14 -8.28
CA ALA A 124 -16.82 0.11 -6.89
C ALA A 124 -18.32 -0.18 -6.75
N GLU A 125 -19.15 0.45 -7.60
CA GLU A 125 -20.59 0.16 -7.64
C GLU A 125 -20.89 -1.27 -8.08
N SER A 126 -20.19 -1.76 -9.12
CA SER A 126 -20.45 -3.09 -9.69
C SER A 126 -20.04 -4.24 -8.76
N GLU A 127 -19.00 -4.04 -7.94
CA GLU A 127 -18.46 -5.05 -7.03
C GLU A 127 -18.95 -4.86 -5.57
N ASP A 128 -19.71 -3.80 -5.27
CA ASP A 128 -20.14 -3.41 -3.92
C ASP A 128 -18.96 -3.27 -2.94
N GLU A 129 -17.87 -2.65 -3.40
CA GLU A 129 -16.61 -2.54 -2.67
C GLU A 129 -16.12 -1.09 -2.62
N ASN A 130 -15.51 -0.70 -1.49
CA ASN A 130 -14.99 0.65 -1.32
C ASN A 130 -13.60 0.83 -1.93
N TRP A 131 -13.50 0.60 -3.25
CA TRP A 131 -12.23 0.67 -3.97
C TRP A 131 -11.63 2.07 -3.98
N VAL A 132 -10.33 2.10 -3.70
CA VAL A 132 -9.46 3.28 -3.84
C VAL A 132 -8.28 2.90 -4.73
N TRP A 133 -7.99 3.73 -5.72
CA TRP A 133 -6.87 3.51 -6.64
C TRP A 133 -5.52 3.46 -5.92
N ALA A 134 -4.79 2.36 -6.09
CA ALA A 134 -3.44 2.15 -5.54
C ALA A 134 -2.38 1.95 -6.64
N GLY A 135 -2.65 2.51 -7.84
CA GLY A 135 -1.70 2.59 -8.94
C GLY A 135 -1.76 1.44 -9.94
N SER A 136 -1.04 1.62 -11.05
CA SER A 136 -0.91 0.65 -12.14
C SER A 136 0.56 0.37 -12.44
N GLY A 137 0.95 -0.90 -12.44
CA GLY A 137 2.28 -1.35 -12.90
C GLY A 137 2.15 -2.12 -14.22
N CYS A 138 2.45 -1.49 -15.35
CA CYS A 138 2.34 -2.11 -16.66
C CYS A 138 3.61 -2.86 -17.08
N ARG A 139 3.43 -3.92 -17.85
CA ARG A 139 4.47 -4.84 -18.30
C ARG A 139 5.26 -4.23 -19.46
N TYR A 140 6.31 -3.50 -19.13
CA TYR A 140 7.25 -2.99 -20.15
C TYR A 140 8.01 -4.16 -20.82
N PRO A 141 8.34 -4.10 -22.12
CA PRO A 141 8.11 -2.99 -23.06
C PRO A 141 6.75 -2.98 -23.76
N GLU A 142 6.03 -4.10 -23.82
CA GLU A 142 4.79 -4.19 -24.61
C GLU A 142 3.64 -3.35 -24.04
N ASN A 143 3.63 -3.14 -22.72
CA ASN A 143 2.61 -2.35 -22.03
C ASN A 143 1.17 -2.79 -22.33
N ASP A 144 0.97 -4.09 -22.56
CA ASP A 144 -0.32 -4.73 -22.91
C ASP A 144 -1.07 -5.28 -21.68
N ARG A 145 -0.35 -5.53 -20.59
CA ARG A 145 -0.85 -6.03 -19.31
C ARG A 145 -0.40 -5.13 -18.18
N CYS A 146 -1.29 -4.87 -17.23
CA CYS A 146 -0.97 -4.10 -16.04
C CYS A 146 -1.41 -4.82 -14.77
N LEU A 147 -0.63 -4.69 -13.72
CA LEU A 147 -1.03 -5.05 -12.37
C LEU A 147 -1.66 -3.80 -11.75
N ILE A 148 -2.99 -3.81 -11.61
CA ILE A 148 -3.78 -2.74 -11.00
C ILE A 148 -3.84 -2.99 -9.49
N GLY A 149 -3.51 -1.97 -8.72
CA GLY A 149 -3.71 -1.95 -7.27
C GLY A 149 -5.00 -1.25 -6.90
N LEU A 150 -5.77 -1.87 -6.02
CA LEU A 150 -6.96 -1.28 -5.39
C LEU A 150 -6.87 -1.54 -3.88
N SER A 151 -7.00 -0.51 -3.05
CA SER A 151 -7.15 -0.70 -1.60
C SER A 151 -8.59 -0.54 -1.17
N ILE A 152 -8.99 -1.21 -0.09
CA ILE A 152 -10.33 -1.07 0.48
C ILE A 152 -10.27 0.08 1.49
N GLY A 153 -11.03 1.14 1.23
CA GLY A 153 -11.09 2.30 2.12
C GLY A 153 -9.78 3.07 2.30
N GLY A 154 -8.81 2.91 1.40
CA GLY A 154 -7.53 3.65 1.45
C GLY A 154 -6.49 3.05 2.40
N ALA A 155 -6.63 1.78 2.78
CA ALA A 155 -5.62 1.08 3.57
C ALA A 155 -4.26 0.98 2.83
N ASP A 156 -3.19 0.72 3.58
CA ASP A 156 -1.85 0.43 3.03
C ASP A 156 -1.81 -0.94 2.31
N ALA A 157 -2.70 -1.85 2.69
CA ALA A 157 -2.89 -3.12 1.99
C ALA A 157 -3.65 -2.88 0.68
N SER A 158 -3.36 -3.68 -0.35
CA SER A 158 -4.02 -3.59 -1.64
C SER A 158 -4.32 -4.97 -2.21
N VAL A 159 -5.46 -5.06 -2.89
CA VAL A 159 -5.75 -6.09 -3.88
C VAL A 159 -4.94 -5.77 -5.14
N ARG A 160 -4.33 -6.80 -5.74
CA ARG A 160 -3.59 -6.67 -7.00
C ARG A 160 -4.26 -7.56 -8.04
N ARG A 161 -4.63 -7.00 -9.18
CA ARG A 161 -5.30 -7.73 -10.28
C ARG A 161 -4.61 -7.43 -11.59
N GLU A 162 -4.37 -8.48 -12.36
CA GLU A 162 -3.95 -8.34 -13.75
C GLU A 162 -5.09 -7.79 -14.61
N PHE A 163 -4.75 -6.83 -15.46
CA PHE A 163 -5.65 -6.11 -16.34
C PHE A 163 -5.10 -6.10 -17.76
N ASP A 164 -5.95 -6.37 -18.72
CA ASP A 164 -5.67 -6.36 -20.15
C ASP A 164 -6.00 -4.99 -20.72
N LEU A 165 -5.01 -4.29 -21.28
CA LEU A 165 -5.21 -2.95 -21.83
C LEU A 165 -5.92 -2.94 -23.19
N GLU A 166 -5.91 -4.06 -23.93
CA GLU A 166 -6.58 -4.19 -25.22
C GLU A 166 -8.09 -4.38 -25.00
N THR A 167 -8.47 -5.33 -24.14
CA THR A 167 -9.89 -5.61 -23.85
C THR A 167 -10.49 -4.67 -22.80
N ARG A 168 -9.64 -4.02 -21.98
CA ARG A 168 -10.03 -3.21 -20.81
C ARG A 168 -10.75 -3.99 -19.74
N GLU A 169 -10.31 -5.23 -19.53
CA GLU A 169 -10.91 -6.14 -18.57
C GLU A 169 -9.86 -6.71 -17.62
N PHE A 170 -10.29 -7.05 -16.41
CA PHE A 170 -9.48 -7.88 -15.53
C PHE A 170 -9.36 -9.29 -16.09
N VAL A 171 -8.15 -9.85 -16.06
CA VAL A 171 -7.89 -11.20 -16.56
C VAL A 171 -8.37 -12.22 -15.53
N GLU A 172 -9.38 -13.04 -15.89
CA GLU A 172 -10.05 -13.98 -14.99
C GLU A 172 -9.07 -14.96 -14.30
N ASP A 173 -8.20 -15.60 -15.08
CA ASP A 173 -7.14 -16.50 -14.60
C ASP A 173 -5.76 -15.82 -14.55
N GLY A 174 -5.76 -14.50 -14.31
CA GLY A 174 -4.56 -13.68 -14.26
C GLY A 174 -3.82 -13.74 -12.92
N PHE A 175 -2.78 -12.92 -12.81
CA PHE A 175 -2.11 -12.70 -11.53
C PHE A 175 -3.01 -11.88 -10.59
N VAL A 176 -3.56 -12.54 -9.58
CA VAL A 176 -4.42 -11.92 -8.56
C VAL A 176 -3.89 -12.17 -7.15
N LEU A 177 -3.76 -11.11 -6.36
CA LEU A 177 -3.51 -11.15 -4.92
C LEU A 177 -4.67 -10.49 -4.17
N PRO A 178 -5.25 -11.15 -3.16
CA PRO A 178 -6.22 -10.50 -2.28
C PRO A 178 -5.54 -9.42 -1.43
N GLU A 179 -6.36 -8.64 -0.73
CA GLU A 179 -5.91 -7.52 0.08
C GLU A 179 -4.80 -7.95 1.05
N SER A 180 -3.61 -7.37 0.85
CA SER A 180 -2.44 -7.62 1.67
C SER A 180 -1.37 -6.57 1.40
N LYS A 181 -0.29 -6.61 2.20
CA LYS A 181 0.96 -5.88 1.91
C LYS A 181 1.90 -6.70 1.01
N SER A 182 1.37 -7.69 0.29
CA SER A 182 2.15 -8.56 -0.59
C SER A 182 2.74 -7.73 -1.74
N GLN A 183 3.91 -8.13 -2.20
CA GLN A 183 4.55 -7.55 -3.35
C GLN A 183 4.27 -8.39 -4.59
N VAL A 184 4.01 -7.73 -5.72
CA VAL A 184 4.01 -8.37 -7.03
C VAL A 184 4.57 -7.40 -8.06
N SER A 185 5.45 -7.88 -8.93
CA SER A 185 5.93 -7.08 -10.06
C SER A 185 6.20 -7.94 -11.28
N TRP A 186 6.03 -7.34 -12.46
CA TRP A 186 6.28 -8.02 -13.72
C TRP A 186 7.74 -8.48 -13.85
N ARG A 187 7.90 -9.73 -14.26
CA ARG A 187 9.14 -10.21 -14.86
C ARG A 187 8.95 -10.30 -16.38
N ASP A 188 7.93 -11.01 -16.83
CA ASP A 188 7.52 -11.12 -18.25
C ASP A 188 6.03 -11.48 -18.35
N LEU A 189 5.53 -11.78 -19.55
CA LEU A 189 4.10 -12.07 -19.77
C LEU A 189 3.61 -13.28 -18.96
N ASP A 190 4.49 -14.25 -18.70
CA ASP A 190 4.11 -15.53 -18.08
C ASP A 190 4.63 -15.65 -16.65
N SER A 191 5.29 -14.63 -16.10
CA SER A 191 5.82 -14.68 -14.75
C SER A 191 5.93 -13.34 -14.05
N VAL A 192 5.75 -13.38 -12.73
CA VAL A 192 5.91 -12.24 -11.82
C VAL A 192 6.86 -12.59 -10.68
N PHE A 193 7.59 -11.58 -10.20
CA PHE A 193 8.14 -11.64 -8.85
C PHE A 193 7.01 -11.45 -7.86
N TYR A 194 6.99 -12.27 -6.82
CA TYR A 194 5.93 -12.34 -5.84
C TYR A 194 6.51 -12.46 -4.43
N GLY A 195 6.12 -11.55 -3.55
CA GLY A 195 6.44 -11.59 -2.13
C GLY A 195 5.16 -11.75 -1.31
N PRO A 196 4.86 -12.93 -0.74
CA PRO A 196 3.70 -13.12 0.11
C PRO A 196 3.79 -12.27 1.37
N ALA A 197 2.66 -11.70 1.79
CA ALA A 197 2.46 -11.11 3.10
C ALA A 197 1.02 -11.39 3.55
N PHE A 198 0.65 -12.68 3.63
CA PHE A 198 -0.68 -13.12 4.06
C PHE A 198 -0.69 -13.61 5.51
N LYS A 199 0.44 -14.14 5.98
CA LYS A 199 0.58 -14.69 7.33
C LYS A 199 1.83 -14.14 8.01
N PRO A 200 1.88 -14.13 9.36
CA PRO A 200 3.03 -13.60 10.10
C PRO A 200 4.39 -14.24 9.74
N GLU A 201 4.41 -15.50 9.31
CA GLU A 201 5.61 -16.21 8.85
C GLU A 201 6.18 -15.71 7.51
N ASP A 202 5.30 -15.15 6.67
CA ASP A 202 5.65 -14.57 5.36
C ASP A 202 6.19 -13.14 5.51
N MET A 203 5.96 -12.52 6.67
CA MET A 203 6.19 -11.10 6.91
C MET A 203 7.46 -10.82 7.71
N THR A 204 8.03 -9.63 7.49
CA THR A 204 8.95 -8.98 8.41
C THR A 204 8.20 -8.45 9.64
N ASP A 205 8.93 -8.01 10.66
CA ASP A 205 8.35 -7.31 11.82
C ASP A 205 7.62 -6.01 11.42
N SER A 206 7.90 -5.47 10.22
CA SER A 206 7.20 -4.31 9.64
C SER A 206 5.92 -4.69 8.88
N GLY A 207 5.58 -5.97 8.78
CA GLY A 207 4.39 -6.47 8.10
C GLY A 207 4.50 -6.56 6.56
N TYR A 208 5.69 -6.37 5.99
CA TYR A 208 5.93 -6.50 4.55
C TYR A 208 6.50 -7.87 4.19
N ALA A 209 6.49 -8.21 2.90
CA ALA A 209 7.03 -9.48 2.41
C ALA A 209 8.50 -9.70 2.83
N ARG A 210 8.77 -10.89 3.38
CA ARG A 210 10.09 -11.37 3.80
C ARG A 210 10.77 -12.26 2.76
N THR A 211 10.02 -12.74 1.77
CA THR A 211 10.54 -13.59 0.70
C THR A 211 10.25 -13.01 -0.67
N VAL A 212 11.11 -13.35 -1.64
CA VAL A 212 10.87 -13.12 -3.07
C VAL A 212 10.77 -14.48 -3.73
N ARG A 213 9.69 -14.67 -4.47
CA ARG A 213 9.37 -15.90 -5.18
C ARG A 213 9.12 -15.61 -6.65
N LEU A 214 9.29 -16.61 -7.50
CA LEU A 214 8.95 -16.55 -8.91
C LEU A 214 7.63 -17.30 -9.14
N TRP A 215 6.57 -16.56 -9.44
CA TRP A 215 5.25 -17.13 -9.72
C TRP A 215 5.02 -17.19 -11.23
N GLN A 216 4.75 -18.40 -11.72
CA GLN A 216 4.45 -18.68 -13.13
C GLN A 216 2.94 -18.65 -13.37
N ARG A 217 2.52 -18.12 -14.52
CA ARG A 217 1.12 -18.08 -14.95
C ARG A 217 0.53 -19.49 -15.00
N GLY A 218 -0.73 -19.61 -14.59
CA GLY A 218 -1.44 -20.89 -14.57
C GLY A 218 -0.99 -21.87 -13.48
N THR A 219 -0.07 -21.47 -12.61
CA THR A 219 0.32 -22.26 -11.42
C THR A 219 -0.24 -21.64 -10.15
N ASP A 220 -0.39 -22.45 -9.10
CA ASP A 220 -0.72 -21.95 -7.78
C ASP A 220 0.45 -21.12 -7.21
N LYS A 221 0.16 -19.89 -6.78
CA LYS A 221 1.14 -18.99 -6.15
C LYS A 221 1.82 -19.59 -4.92
N GLU A 222 1.15 -20.50 -4.20
CA GLU A 222 1.74 -21.19 -3.05
C GLU A 222 2.90 -22.12 -3.44
N GLN A 223 2.93 -22.56 -4.70
CA GLN A 223 3.98 -23.43 -5.25
C GLN A 223 5.10 -22.65 -5.95
N SER A 224 5.06 -21.31 -5.91
CA SER A 224 6.08 -20.45 -6.51
C SER A 224 7.48 -20.75 -5.96
N GLU A 225 8.49 -20.69 -6.83
CA GLU A 225 9.88 -20.98 -6.48
C GLU A 225 10.45 -19.88 -5.57
N LEU A 226 11.07 -20.24 -4.45
CA LEU A 226 11.76 -19.28 -3.59
C LEU A 226 13.07 -18.83 -4.24
N ILE A 227 13.20 -17.53 -4.50
CA ILE A 227 14.40 -16.91 -5.08
C ILE A 227 15.28 -16.29 -3.99
N TYR A 228 14.66 -15.64 -3.01
CA TYR A 228 15.36 -14.95 -1.92
C TYR A 228 14.54 -14.90 -0.63
N GLU A 229 15.23 -14.91 0.51
CA GLU A 229 14.65 -14.75 1.83
C GLU A 229 15.47 -13.73 2.63
N GLY A 230 14.79 -12.69 3.11
CA GLY A 230 15.35 -11.66 3.97
C GLY A 230 15.27 -12.03 5.45
N GLU A 231 15.83 -11.16 6.29
CA GLU A 231 15.74 -11.28 7.74
C GLU A 231 14.38 -10.80 8.25
N LYS A 232 13.89 -11.37 9.35
CA LYS A 232 12.62 -10.94 9.94
C LYS A 232 12.65 -9.46 10.39
N THR A 233 13.84 -8.98 10.76
CA THR A 233 14.10 -7.61 11.18
C THR A 233 14.33 -6.64 10.04
N ASP A 234 14.40 -7.11 8.78
CA ASP A 234 14.41 -6.22 7.63
C ASP A 234 13.08 -5.45 7.56
N VAL A 235 13.05 -4.33 6.83
CA VAL A 235 11.78 -3.67 6.50
C VAL A 235 11.02 -4.50 5.49
N ALA A 236 11.64 -4.81 4.35
CA ALA A 236 11.02 -5.55 3.26
C ALA A 236 12.07 -6.15 2.30
N VAL A 237 11.66 -7.14 1.52
CA VAL A 237 12.37 -7.59 0.32
C VAL A 237 11.42 -7.61 -0.87
N SER A 238 11.95 -7.37 -2.07
CA SER A 238 11.17 -7.41 -3.31
C SER A 238 12.01 -7.83 -4.50
N GLY A 239 11.44 -8.62 -5.40
CA GLY A 239 12.00 -8.86 -6.73
C GLY A 239 11.45 -7.85 -7.73
N VAL A 240 12.29 -7.32 -8.60
CA VAL A 240 11.92 -6.34 -9.63
C VAL A 240 12.75 -6.56 -10.89
N ARG A 241 12.17 -6.24 -12.06
CA ARG A 241 12.90 -6.13 -13.32
C ARG A 241 13.11 -4.67 -13.70
N PHE A 242 14.36 -4.29 -13.94
CA PHE A 242 14.71 -3.00 -14.53
C PHE A 242 15.08 -3.18 -16.00
N TRP A 243 14.65 -2.23 -16.83
CA TRP A 243 14.91 -2.22 -18.27
C TRP A 243 15.91 -1.12 -18.62
N ASP A 244 16.88 -1.46 -19.49
CA ASP A 244 17.83 -0.55 -20.11
C ASP A 244 17.55 -0.53 -21.62
N GLY A 245 16.53 0.23 -22.00
CA GLY A 245 15.89 0.11 -23.32
C GLY A 245 14.99 -1.13 -23.43
N PRO A 246 14.47 -1.43 -24.64
CA PRO A 246 13.46 -2.47 -24.83
C PRO A 246 14.00 -3.90 -24.87
N GLU A 247 15.31 -4.09 -25.08
CA GLU A 247 15.91 -5.43 -25.28
C GLU A 247 16.74 -5.92 -24.09
N GLN A 248 17.30 -4.99 -23.29
CA GLN A 248 18.15 -5.33 -22.17
C GLN A 248 17.40 -5.12 -20.85
N PHE A 249 17.50 -6.10 -19.96
CA PHE A 249 16.92 -6.01 -18.62
C PHE A 249 17.84 -6.64 -17.57
N TYR A 250 17.53 -6.32 -16.32
CA TYR A 250 18.18 -6.84 -15.12
C TYR A 250 17.13 -7.22 -14.08
N ASP A 251 17.14 -8.49 -13.69
CA ASP A 251 16.35 -8.98 -12.56
C ASP A 251 17.13 -8.71 -11.27
N LEU A 252 16.55 -7.94 -10.36
CA LEU A 252 17.18 -7.53 -9.11
C LEU A 252 16.34 -7.97 -7.92
N ILE A 253 17.04 -8.36 -6.85
CA ILE A 253 16.48 -8.44 -5.51
C ILE A 253 16.82 -7.15 -4.78
N VAL A 254 15.80 -6.46 -4.31
CA VAL A 254 15.93 -5.28 -3.46
C VAL A 254 15.62 -5.72 -2.03
N ARG A 255 16.62 -5.61 -1.16
CA ARG A 255 16.48 -5.78 0.29
C ARG A 255 16.56 -4.42 0.95
N VAL A 256 15.62 -4.13 1.84
CA VAL A 256 15.59 -2.90 2.64
C VAL A 256 15.79 -3.28 4.10
N PRO A 257 17.02 -3.17 4.65
CA PRO A 257 17.29 -3.61 6.02
C PRO A 257 16.64 -2.72 7.09
N THR A 258 16.52 -1.41 6.84
CA THR A 258 16.02 -0.42 7.81
C THR A 258 15.64 0.90 7.12
N PHE A 259 14.76 1.70 7.75
CA PHE A 259 14.30 2.99 7.22
C PHE A 259 15.28 4.16 7.42
N PHE A 260 16.01 4.20 8.54
CA PHE A 260 16.65 5.43 9.04
C PHE A 260 18.12 5.29 9.44
N THR A 261 18.84 4.29 8.91
CA THR A 261 20.29 4.24 9.11
C THR A 261 21.03 4.59 7.83
N ARG A 262 21.98 5.52 7.96
CA ARG A 262 23.03 5.73 6.96
C ARG A 262 24.14 4.75 7.32
N HIS A 263 24.46 3.84 6.42
CA HIS A 263 25.68 3.04 6.49
C HIS A 263 26.88 3.84 5.97
#